data_AF-A0A4Q2XEL0-F1
#
_entry.id   AF-A0A4Q2XEL0-F1
#
_cell.length_a   1.000
_cell.length_b   1.000
_cell.length_c   1.000
_cell.angle_alpha   90.00
_cell.angle_beta   90.00
_cell.angle_gamma   90.00
#
_symmetry.space_group_name_H-M   'P 1'
#
loop_
_entity.id
_entity.type
_entity.pdbx_description
1 polymer ?
#
loop_
_entity_poly.entity_id
_entity_poly.type
_entity_poly.pdbx_seq_one_letter_code
_entity_poly.pdbx_strand_id
1 'polypeptide(L)'
;MGLSLSELRDGLPEGGLFGGGAWRWSPEPFKITKAEARQMMSLGHPLARFQQACDGLYRRSAAGKLPTWLAELLDEGKPDWLVKVQREPGMAEHFPRVIRPDLILTESGFSMTELDSVPGGIGVAAWLAQVYSKAGFDVLGGPDGMVEGFRSLMPEGGSVLVSEEAGDYRPEMEWLTAQLGEAWQVTSAEEYVPDGQSLYRFFELFDWESISSVKILAEGAAEGKIRITSPFKPHLEDKLWLALLWSPALKKIWEQTLRGSHLQRLRELVPFGWVLDPEPLPPHASLPRLDANSWDEVAQFSQKDRKLVLKVSGFHETAWGSRGVFIGHDLSANEWSDRLQTALGQSSEQPWILQEFREGRRIEHPVFREDGSVEMMQGRVRLCPYFFTNDAGETNFGGCLATIVPADKKKIHGMSDGILVPCVIGD
;
A
#
# COMPACT_ATOMS: atom_id res chain seq x y z
N MET A 1 -18.55 4.67 -27.86
CA MET A 1 -19.09 6.01 -27.51
C MET A 1 -18.41 6.39 -26.22
N GLY A 2 -17.86 7.61 -26.12
CA GLY A 2 -17.21 8.04 -24.88
C GLY A 2 -18.22 8.21 -23.75
N LEU A 3 -17.79 7.95 -22.51
CA LEU A 3 -18.58 8.30 -21.32
C LEU A 3 -18.82 9.81 -21.31
N SER A 4 -19.99 10.25 -20.84
CA SER A 4 -20.28 11.65 -20.54
C SER A 4 -20.07 11.95 -19.05
N LEU A 5 -19.83 13.22 -18.71
CA LEU A 5 -19.69 13.65 -17.32
C LEU A 5 -20.98 13.40 -16.50
N SER A 6 -22.16 13.58 -17.11
CA SER A 6 -23.44 13.29 -16.47
C SER A 6 -23.59 11.82 -16.16
N GLU A 7 -23.25 10.91 -17.08
CA GLU A 7 -23.33 9.46 -16.82
C GLU A 7 -22.45 9.02 -15.65
N LEU A 8 -21.26 9.62 -15.51
CA LEU A 8 -20.35 9.35 -14.40
C LEU A 8 -20.88 9.88 -13.06
N ARG A 9 -21.42 11.10 -13.06
CA ARG A 9 -21.96 11.73 -11.85
C ARG A 9 -23.27 11.07 -11.40
N ASP A 10 -24.18 10.83 -12.33
CA ASP A 10 -25.50 10.24 -12.07
C ASP A 10 -25.40 8.74 -11.75
N GLY A 11 -24.31 8.07 -12.20
CA GLY A 11 -24.03 6.68 -11.86
C GLY A 11 -23.38 6.47 -10.49
N LEU A 12 -22.95 7.54 -9.82
CA LEU A 12 -22.35 7.45 -8.50
C LEU A 12 -23.42 6.99 -7.48
N PRO A 13 -23.13 6.00 -6.61
CA PRO A 13 -24.09 5.54 -5.63
C PRO A 13 -24.50 6.65 -4.66
N GLU A 14 -25.70 6.51 -4.09
CA GLU A 14 -26.17 7.38 -3.01
C GLU A 14 -25.18 7.34 -1.84
N GLY A 15 -24.78 8.50 -1.31
CA GLY A 15 -23.71 8.62 -0.31
C GLY A 15 -22.28 8.66 -0.88
N GLY A 16 -22.11 8.43 -2.19
CA GLY A 16 -20.82 8.44 -2.86
C GLY A 16 -19.97 7.20 -2.58
N LEU A 17 -18.70 7.24 -2.98
CA LEU A 17 -17.72 6.16 -2.74
C LEU A 17 -16.60 6.59 -1.78
N PHE A 18 -16.52 7.87 -1.43
CA PHE A 18 -15.65 8.40 -0.39
C PHE A 18 -16.46 9.38 0.47
N GLY A 19 -16.21 9.39 1.78
CA GLY A 19 -16.87 10.23 2.80
C GLY A 19 -16.60 11.74 2.68
N GLY A 20 -16.62 12.31 1.48
CA GLY A 20 -16.42 13.74 1.22
C GLY A 20 -15.33 14.08 0.20
N GLY A 21 -14.60 13.08 -0.31
CA GLY A 21 -13.56 13.28 -1.33
C GLY A 21 -14.14 13.51 -2.73
N ALA A 22 -13.86 14.68 -3.33
CA ALA A 22 -14.06 14.89 -4.76
C ALA A 22 -12.84 14.40 -5.54
N TRP A 23 -13.03 13.91 -6.76
CA TRP A 23 -11.97 13.68 -7.73
C TRP A 23 -12.42 14.18 -9.10
N ARG A 24 -11.47 14.34 -10.03
CA ARG A 24 -11.76 14.77 -11.40
C ARG A 24 -12.13 13.57 -12.27
N TRP A 25 -13.14 13.75 -13.11
CA TRP A 25 -13.65 12.72 -14.00
C TRP A 25 -12.93 12.71 -15.35
N SER A 26 -12.88 11.55 -16.00
CA SER A 26 -12.33 11.39 -17.34
C SER A 26 -13.32 10.68 -18.26
N PRO A 27 -13.36 10.98 -19.57
CA PRO A 27 -14.13 10.21 -20.54
C PRO A 27 -13.49 8.86 -20.90
N GLU A 28 -12.20 8.66 -20.59
CA GLU A 28 -11.41 7.50 -21.03
C GLU A 28 -10.64 6.85 -19.88
N PRO A 29 -10.50 5.52 -19.88
CA PRO A 29 -9.65 4.83 -18.91
C PRO A 29 -8.17 5.13 -19.18
N PHE A 30 -7.30 4.85 -18.20
CA PHE A 30 -5.87 5.01 -18.40
C PHE A 30 -5.30 3.87 -19.27
N LYS A 31 -4.66 4.23 -20.39
CA LYS A 31 -4.06 3.27 -21.32
C LYS A 31 -2.65 2.94 -20.87
N ILE A 32 -2.37 1.65 -20.65
CA ILE A 32 -1.02 1.13 -20.47
C ILE A 32 -0.65 0.21 -21.62
N THR A 33 0.65 0.09 -21.91
CA THR A 33 1.11 -0.81 -22.97
C THR A 33 0.85 -2.27 -22.60
N LYS A 34 0.76 -3.14 -23.62
CA LYS A 34 0.63 -4.59 -23.40
C LYS A 34 1.77 -5.19 -22.58
N ALA A 35 2.98 -4.65 -22.71
CA ALA A 35 4.14 -5.08 -21.92
C ALA A 35 3.98 -4.69 -20.44
N GLU A 36 3.59 -3.45 -20.16
CA GLU A 36 3.31 -2.94 -18.81
C GLU A 36 2.18 -3.71 -18.14
N ALA A 37 1.08 -3.99 -18.85
CA ALA A 37 -0.04 -4.76 -18.32
C ALA A 37 0.39 -6.17 -17.88
N ARG A 38 1.10 -6.90 -18.75
CA ARG A 38 1.66 -8.22 -18.42
C ARG A 38 2.64 -8.16 -17.25
N GLN A 39 3.49 -7.14 -17.24
CA GLN A 39 4.47 -6.92 -16.19
C GLN A 39 3.78 -6.70 -14.83
N MET A 40 2.74 -5.86 -14.80
CA MET A 40 1.96 -5.52 -13.61
C MET A 40 1.11 -6.69 -13.13
N MET A 41 0.34 -7.34 -14.01
CA MET A 41 -0.57 -8.44 -13.63
C MET A 41 0.17 -9.68 -13.09
N SER A 42 1.44 -9.86 -13.45
CA SER A 42 2.27 -10.96 -12.95
C SER A 42 2.92 -10.70 -11.58
N LEU A 43 2.67 -9.55 -10.95
CA LEU A 43 3.29 -9.18 -9.66
C LEU A 43 2.68 -9.87 -8.45
N GLY A 44 1.41 -10.31 -8.52
CA GLY A 44 0.68 -10.84 -7.37
C GLY A 44 1.42 -11.96 -6.64
N HIS A 45 1.81 -13.02 -7.35
CA HIS A 45 2.49 -14.15 -6.73
C HIS A 45 3.87 -13.78 -6.13
N PRO A 46 4.78 -13.08 -6.84
CA PRO A 46 6.03 -12.59 -6.24
C PRO A 46 5.82 -11.74 -4.98
N LEU A 47 4.81 -10.86 -4.95
CA LEU A 47 4.53 -9.99 -3.80
C LEU A 47 3.97 -10.79 -2.62
N ALA A 48 3.07 -11.75 -2.86
CA ALA A 48 2.59 -12.66 -1.82
C ALA A 48 3.76 -13.46 -1.21
N ARG A 49 4.67 -13.96 -2.05
CA ARG A 49 5.89 -14.66 -1.57
C ARG A 49 6.85 -13.75 -0.83
N PHE A 50 6.89 -12.46 -1.18
CA PHE A 50 7.67 -11.47 -0.44
C PHE A 50 7.12 -11.28 0.98
N GLN A 51 5.81 -11.05 1.15
CA GLN A 51 5.19 -10.91 2.48
C GLN A 51 5.37 -12.16 3.35
N GLN A 52 5.23 -13.36 2.75
CA GLN A 52 5.49 -14.63 3.45
C GLN A 52 6.96 -14.75 3.89
N ALA A 53 7.90 -14.33 3.03
CA ALA A 53 9.31 -14.33 3.37
C ALA A 53 9.62 -13.31 4.50
N CYS A 54 9.03 -12.12 4.45
CA CYS A 54 9.11 -11.10 5.51
C CYS A 54 8.69 -11.68 6.87
N ASP A 55 7.51 -12.29 6.95
CA ASP A 55 7.03 -12.93 8.19
C ASP A 55 7.94 -14.08 8.65
N GLY A 56 8.36 -14.95 7.71
CA GLY A 56 9.29 -16.03 8.02
C GLY A 56 10.63 -15.53 8.59
N LEU A 57 11.16 -14.42 8.06
CA LEU A 57 12.37 -13.78 8.57
C LEU A 57 12.16 -13.17 9.95
N TYR A 58 11.08 -12.41 10.13
CA TYR A 58 10.70 -11.82 11.42
C TYR A 58 10.59 -12.90 12.51
N ARG A 59 9.80 -13.94 12.28
CA ARG A 59 9.58 -15.02 13.26
C ARG A 59 10.86 -15.77 13.59
N ARG A 60 11.73 -16.02 12.61
CA ARG A 60 13.04 -16.66 12.85
C ARG A 60 13.97 -15.76 13.63
N SER A 61 13.97 -14.45 13.38
CA SER A 61 14.73 -13.46 14.15
C SER A 61 14.23 -13.40 15.60
N ALA A 62 12.93 -13.28 15.81
CA ALA A 62 12.30 -13.28 17.13
C ALA A 62 12.57 -14.58 17.93
N ALA A 63 12.72 -15.71 17.24
CA ALA A 63 13.09 -16.99 17.83
C ALA A 63 14.61 -17.22 17.99
N GLY A 64 15.46 -16.22 17.72
CA GLY A 64 16.92 -16.32 17.81
C GLY A 64 17.59 -17.22 16.76
N LYS A 65 16.86 -17.59 15.69
CA LYS A 65 17.34 -18.42 14.56
C LYS A 65 17.93 -17.59 13.41
N LEU A 66 17.75 -16.27 13.47
CA LEU A 66 18.40 -15.24 12.68
C LEU A 66 18.86 -14.14 13.65
N PRO A 67 19.72 -13.19 13.23
CA PRO A 67 20.08 -12.05 14.07
C PRO A 67 18.86 -11.36 14.65
N THR A 68 18.84 -11.12 15.97
CA THR A 68 17.66 -10.63 16.71
C THR A 68 17.32 -9.18 16.41
N TRP A 69 18.31 -8.38 16.01
CA TRP A 69 18.13 -6.97 15.64
C TRP A 69 17.01 -6.74 14.61
N LEU A 70 16.75 -7.72 13.73
CA LEU A 70 15.69 -7.58 12.72
C LEU A 70 14.31 -7.54 13.37
N ALA A 71 14.02 -8.46 14.29
CA ALA A 71 12.75 -8.46 15.02
C ALA A 71 12.69 -7.28 16.00
N GLU A 72 13.79 -6.95 16.68
CA GLU A 72 13.88 -5.79 17.58
C GLU A 72 13.51 -4.49 16.83
N LEU A 73 14.15 -4.22 15.69
CA LEU A 73 13.84 -3.07 14.82
C LEU A 73 12.37 -3.07 14.35
N LEU A 74 11.85 -4.23 13.96
CA LEU A 74 10.46 -4.36 13.52
C LEU A 74 9.45 -4.34 14.66
N ASP A 75 9.86 -4.36 15.93
CA ASP A 75 8.98 -4.24 17.08
C ASP A 75 9.02 -2.83 17.71
N GLU A 76 9.95 -1.98 17.30
CA GLU A 76 10.02 -0.57 17.72
C GLU A 76 8.68 0.15 17.48
N GLY A 77 8.24 0.90 18.49
CA GLY A 77 6.96 1.61 18.50
C GLY A 77 5.70 0.75 18.71
N LYS A 78 5.80 -0.59 18.72
CA LYS A 78 4.64 -1.48 18.82
C LYS A 78 4.38 -1.92 20.27
N PRO A 79 3.11 -2.05 20.68
CA PRO A 79 2.78 -2.45 22.04
C PRO A 79 3.10 -3.93 22.29
N ASP A 80 3.58 -4.23 23.50
CA ASP A 80 3.99 -5.58 23.92
C ASP A 80 2.97 -6.68 23.62
N TRP A 81 1.68 -6.39 23.80
CA TRP A 81 0.62 -7.38 23.58
C TRP A 81 0.52 -7.76 22.09
N LEU A 82 0.70 -6.79 21.20
CA LEU A 82 0.65 -7.02 19.75
C LEU A 82 1.91 -7.75 19.27
N VAL A 83 3.07 -7.41 19.85
CA VAL A 83 4.33 -8.14 19.64
C VAL A 83 4.21 -9.60 20.09
N LYS A 84 3.57 -9.87 21.22
CA LYS A 84 3.34 -11.24 21.71
C LYS A 84 2.39 -12.00 20.79
N VAL A 85 1.21 -11.44 20.49
CA VAL A 85 0.18 -12.17 19.72
C VAL A 85 0.62 -12.48 18.29
N GLN A 86 1.33 -11.57 17.61
CA GLN A 86 1.79 -11.82 16.23
C GLN A 86 2.79 -12.99 16.15
N ARG A 87 3.50 -13.27 17.26
CA ARG A 87 4.49 -14.36 17.39
C ARG A 87 3.86 -15.69 17.79
N GLU A 88 2.59 -15.72 18.19
CA GLU A 88 1.89 -16.96 18.57
C GLU A 88 1.88 -17.97 17.43
N PRO A 89 2.10 -19.28 17.68
CA PRO A 89 2.22 -20.28 16.62
C PRO A 89 1.05 -20.30 15.64
N GLY A 90 -0.18 -20.08 16.12
CA GLY A 90 -1.37 -20.05 15.27
C GLY A 90 -1.42 -18.88 14.29
N MET A 91 -0.58 -17.86 14.47
CA MET A 91 -0.45 -16.74 13.52
C MET A 91 0.53 -17.02 12.39
N ALA A 92 1.32 -18.11 12.40
CA ALA A 92 2.42 -18.32 11.44
C ALA A 92 1.99 -18.21 9.97
N GLU A 93 0.92 -18.89 9.58
CA GLU A 93 0.45 -18.94 8.19
C GLU A 93 -0.64 -17.92 7.87
N HIS A 94 -0.84 -16.92 8.74
CA HIS A 94 -1.78 -15.83 8.48
C HIS A 94 -1.07 -14.69 7.75
N PHE A 95 -1.50 -14.39 6.54
CA PHE A 95 -0.95 -13.33 5.70
C PHE A 95 -2.05 -12.37 5.22
N PRO A 96 -1.73 -11.11 4.90
CA PRO A 96 -2.64 -10.23 4.19
C PRO A 96 -3.15 -10.89 2.91
N ARG A 97 -4.47 -10.89 2.72
CA ARG A 97 -5.10 -11.53 1.55
C ARG A 97 -5.49 -10.55 0.45
N VAL A 98 -5.46 -9.26 0.73
CA VAL A 98 -5.48 -8.20 -0.28
C VAL A 98 -4.09 -7.62 -0.34
N ILE A 99 -3.50 -7.58 -1.54
CA ILE A 99 -2.15 -7.08 -1.77
C ILE A 99 -2.26 -5.96 -2.79
N ARG A 100 -1.89 -4.74 -2.39
CA ARG A 100 -1.87 -3.57 -3.28
C ARG A 100 -0.50 -2.90 -3.23
N PRO A 101 0.37 -3.11 -4.23
CA PRO A 101 1.54 -2.28 -4.39
C PRO A 101 1.15 -0.92 -4.97
N ASP A 102 1.68 0.15 -4.41
CA ASP A 102 1.58 1.48 -5.01
C ASP A 102 2.73 1.68 -5.98
N LEU A 103 2.42 1.74 -7.28
CA LEU A 103 3.42 1.75 -8.35
C LEU A 103 3.42 3.10 -9.07
N ILE A 104 4.51 3.85 -8.94
CA ILE A 104 4.77 5.01 -9.79
C ILE A 104 5.16 4.51 -11.18
N LEU A 105 4.46 4.98 -12.20
CA LEU A 105 4.77 4.71 -13.59
C LEU A 105 5.96 5.59 -14.01
N THR A 106 7.08 5.01 -14.40
CA THR A 106 8.32 5.70 -14.77
C THR A 106 8.65 5.47 -16.25
N GLU A 107 9.70 6.13 -16.77
CA GLU A 107 10.19 5.90 -18.14
C GLU A 107 10.74 4.47 -18.34
N SER A 108 11.19 3.82 -17.27
CA SER A 108 11.84 2.50 -17.33
C SER A 108 11.00 1.37 -16.71
N GLY A 109 9.70 1.58 -16.50
CA GLY A 109 8.78 0.61 -15.91
C GLY A 109 8.13 1.15 -14.64
N PHE A 110 8.08 0.34 -13.57
CA PHE A 110 7.40 0.69 -12.33
C PHE A 110 8.36 0.89 -11.18
N SER A 111 8.02 1.82 -10.28
CA SER A 111 8.71 2.02 -9.01
C SER A 111 7.71 1.87 -7.87
N MET A 112 7.90 0.87 -7.00
CA MET A 112 7.03 0.62 -5.85
C MET A 112 7.36 1.56 -4.71
N THR A 113 6.36 2.30 -4.23
CA THR A 113 6.50 3.25 -3.10
C THR A 113 6.04 2.68 -1.78
N GLU A 114 5.13 1.71 -1.84
CA GLU A 114 4.46 1.07 -0.69
C GLU A 114 3.88 -0.28 -1.11
N LEU A 115 3.71 -1.19 -0.14
CA LEU A 115 3.00 -2.45 -0.30
C LEU A 115 1.96 -2.54 0.82
N ASP A 116 0.71 -2.27 0.47
CA ASP A 116 -0.37 -2.13 1.42
C ASP A 116 -1.05 -3.48 1.71
N SER A 117 -1.32 -3.71 3.00
CA SER A 117 -1.94 -4.91 3.55
C SER A 117 -3.41 -4.68 3.95
N VAL A 118 -3.87 -3.43 4.06
CA VAL A 118 -5.27 -3.06 4.34
C VAL A 118 -5.72 -1.94 3.38
N PRO A 119 -5.66 -2.17 2.06
CA PRO A 119 -5.83 -1.08 1.11
C PRO A 119 -7.30 -0.64 0.95
N GLY A 120 -7.55 0.67 1.01
CA GLY A 120 -8.79 1.27 0.50
C GLY A 120 -8.84 1.32 -1.03
N GLY A 121 -9.87 1.92 -1.61
CA GLY A 121 -10.05 2.09 -3.05
C GLY A 121 -10.55 0.84 -3.79
N ILE A 122 -10.93 -0.22 -3.06
CA ILE A 122 -11.39 -1.50 -3.63
C ILE A 122 -12.77 -1.30 -4.28
N GLY A 123 -13.72 -0.74 -3.52
CA GLY A 123 -15.08 -0.49 -4.01
C GLY A 123 -15.08 0.58 -5.12
N VAL A 124 -14.23 1.61 -5.00
CA VAL A 124 -14.07 2.62 -6.05
C VAL A 124 -13.56 2.02 -7.35
N ALA A 125 -12.51 1.20 -7.28
CA ALA A 125 -11.95 0.54 -8.46
C ALA A 125 -12.97 -0.43 -9.10
N ALA A 126 -13.74 -1.16 -8.29
CA ALA A 126 -14.80 -2.04 -8.76
C ALA A 126 -15.92 -1.27 -9.49
N TRP A 127 -16.45 -0.20 -8.88
CA TRP A 127 -17.50 0.61 -9.49
C TRP A 127 -17.02 1.26 -10.81
N LEU A 128 -15.81 1.83 -10.81
CA LEU A 128 -15.20 2.38 -12.03
C LEU A 128 -15.04 1.31 -13.11
N ALA A 129 -14.61 0.09 -12.75
CA ALA A 129 -14.47 -1.00 -13.70
C ALA A 129 -15.82 -1.36 -14.35
N GLN A 130 -16.91 -1.43 -13.56
CA GLN A 130 -18.26 -1.70 -14.08
C GLN A 130 -18.75 -0.59 -15.02
N VAL A 131 -18.59 0.68 -14.63
CA VAL A 131 -19.05 1.83 -15.42
C VAL A 131 -18.33 1.92 -16.76
N TYR A 132 -17.00 1.81 -16.76
CA TYR A 132 -16.21 1.88 -17.99
C TYR A 132 -16.40 0.64 -18.86
N SER A 133 -16.56 -0.55 -18.28
CA SER A 133 -16.87 -1.77 -19.05
C SER A 133 -18.23 -1.65 -19.74
N LYS A 134 -19.25 -1.11 -19.07
CA LYS A 134 -20.57 -0.85 -19.66
C LYS A 134 -20.51 0.14 -20.82
N ALA A 135 -19.58 1.09 -20.79
CA ALA A 135 -19.32 2.01 -21.90
C ALA A 135 -18.55 1.38 -23.09
N GLY A 136 -18.14 0.12 -22.97
CA GLY A 136 -17.51 -0.67 -24.03
C GLY A 136 -15.98 -0.69 -23.97
N PHE A 137 -15.36 -0.29 -22.86
CA PHE A 137 -13.92 -0.41 -22.66
C PHE A 137 -13.55 -1.80 -22.14
N ASP A 138 -12.46 -2.39 -22.65
CA ASP A 138 -11.90 -3.66 -22.15
C ASP A 138 -11.02 -3.42 -20.92
N VAL A 139 -11.67 -3.16 -19.78
CA VAL A 139 -11.01 -2.85 -18.50
C VAL A 139 -10.19 -4.04 -18.00
N LEU A 140 -8.98 -3.78 -17.53
CA LEU A 140 -8.13 -4.80 -16.90
C LEU A 140 -8.81 -5.39 -15.66
N GLY A 141 -9.00 -6.71 -15.68
CA GLY A 141 -9.74 -7.45 -14.64
C GLY A 141 -11.23 -7.61 -14.95
N GLY A 142 -11.72 -6.94 -15.99
CA GLY A 142 -13.14 -6.94 -16.37
C GLY A 142 -14.03 -6.17 -15.40
N PRO A 143 -15.35 -6.19 -15.61
CA PRO A 143 -16.32 -5.49 -14.75
C PRO A 143 -16.37 -6.05 -13.32
N ASP A 144 -16.13 -7.35 -13.14
CA ASP A 144 -16.41 -8.06 -11.88
C ASP A 144 -15.14 -8.52 -11.14
N GLY A 145 -13.94 -8.37 -11.72
CA GLY A 145 -12.71 -8.94 -11.16
C GLY A 145 -12.38 -8.44 -9.75
N MET A 146 -12.70 -7.19 -9.43
CA MET A 146 -12.53 -6.62 -8.09
C MET A 146 -13.54 -7.22 -7.09
N VAL A 147 -14.80 -7.37 -7.49
CA VAL A 147 -15.88 -7.92 -6.64
C VAL A 147 -15.65 -9.41 -6.39
N GLU A 148 -15.38 -10.20 -7.43
CA GLU A 148 -15.05 -11.63 -7.32
C GLU A 148 -13.76 -11.86 -6.53
N GLY A 149 -12.76 -11.01 -6.74
CA GLY A 149 -11.51 -11.02 -5.99
C GLY A 149 -11.76 -10.85 -4.49
N PHE A 150 -12.55 -9.84 -4.10
CA PHE A 150 -12.89 -9.61 -2.69
C PHE A 150 -13.79 -10.72 -2.13
N ARG A 151 -14.73 -11.26 -2.91
CA ARG A 151 -15.55 -12.42 -2.50
C ARG A 151 -14.68 -13.62 -2.12
N SER A 152 -13.57 -13.85 -2.85
CA SER A 152 -12.65 -14.96 -2.59
C SER A 152 -11.96 -14.91 -1.22
N LEU A 153 -12.03 -13.78 -0.51
CA LEU A 153 -11.51 -13.63 0.85
C LEU A 153 -12.40 -14.34 1.88
N MET A 154 -13.71 -14.28 1.69
CA MET A 154 -14.71 -14.85 2.61
C MET A 154 -15.90 -15.39 1.79
N PRO A 155 -15.78 -16.57 1.14
CA PRO A 155 -16.78 -17.03 0.17
C PRO A 155 -18.21 -17.17 0.70
N GLU A 156 -18.35 -17.46 2.00
CA GLU A 156 -19.63 -17.61 2.69
C GLU A 156 -20.21 -16.28 3.23
N GLY A 157 -19.54 -15.15 2.96
CA GLY A 157 -19.88 -13.86 3.55
C GLY A 157 -19.20 -13.60 4.90
N GLY A 158 -19.50 -12.44 5.47
CA GLY A 158 -18.88 -11.94 6.68
C GLY A 158 -19.03 -10.44 6.86
N SER A 159 -18.35 -9.93 7.89
CA SER A 159 -18.38 -8.51 8.25
C SER A 159 -17.07 -7.81 7.86
N VAL A 160 -17.19 -6.66 7.18
CA VAL A 160 -16.09 -5.72 6.96
C VAL A 160 -16.05 -4.73 8.14
N LEU A 161 -15.02 -4.82 8.97
CA LEU A 161 -14.87 -3.97 10.17
C LEU A 161 -14.16 -2.67 9.80
N VAL A 162 -14.89 -1.56 9.76
CA VAL A 162 -14.37 -0.24 9.39
C VAL A 162 -14.29 0.62 10.66
N SER A 163 -13.10 1.13 10.98
CA SER A 163 -12.92 2.08 12.08
C SER A 163 -13.36 3.50 11.70
N GLU A 164 -13.51 4.36 12.70
CA GLU A 164 -13.74 5.79 12.53
C GLU A 164 -12.57 6.47 11.81
N GLU A 165 -11.31 6.11 12.12
CA GLU A 165 -10.12 6.62 11.42
C GLU A 165 -10.15 6.28 9.92
N ALA A 166 -10.73 5.12 9.56
CA ALA A 166 -10.93 4.70 8.17
C ALA A 166 -12.30 5.13 7.60
N GLY A 167 -13.04 6.00 8.30
CA GLY A 167 -14.43 6.33 8.00
C GLY A 167 -14.68 6.88 6.59
N ASP A 168 -13.70 7.58 6.00
CA ASP A 168 -13.78 8.08 4.63
C ASP A 168 -13.97 6.97 3.57
N TYR A 169 -13.59 5.73 3.89
CA TYR A 169 -13.73 4.56 3.02
C TYR A 169 -14.99 3.75 3.30
N ARG A 170 -15.77 4.08 4.35
CA ARG A 170 -17.02 3.38 4.66
C ARG A 170 -17.97 3.31 3.46
N PRO A 171 -18.21 4.40 2.69
CA PRO A 171 -19.15 4.34 1.57
C PRO A 171 -18.74 3.36 0.47
N GLU A 172 -17.44 3.24 0.14
CA GLU A 172 -17.02 2.25 -0.84
C GLU A 172 -17.16 0.80 -0.35
N MET A 173 -16.99 0.56 0.96
CA MET A 173 -17.17 -0.76 1.54
C MET A 173 -18.64 -1.14 1.62
N GLU A 174 -19.53 -0.19 1.93
CA GLU A 174 -20.98 -0.39 1.91
C GLU A 174 -21.45 -0.70 0.49
N TRP A 175 -20.96 0.05 -0.50
CA TRP A 175 -21.25 -0.23 -1.90
C TRP A 175 -20.74 -1.63 -2.31
N LEU A 176 -19.50 -1.98 -1.94
CA LEU A 176 -18.89 -3.27 -2.28
C LEU A 176 -19.65 -4.44 -1.66
N THR A 177 -20.00 -4.36 -0.38
CA THR A 177 -20.78 -5.41 0.31
C THR A 177 -22.18 -5.56 -0.27
N ALA A 178 -22.83 -4.46 -0.69
CA ALA A 178 -24.09 -4.53 -1.43
C ALA A 178 -23.98 -5.27 -2.76
N GLN A 179 -22.85 -5.17 -3.48
CA GLN A 179 -22.59 -5.97 -4.69
C GLN A 179 -22.36 -7.47 -4.39
N LEU A 180 -21.85 -7.78 -3.18
CA LEU A 180 -21.54 -9.15 -2.78
C LEU A 180 -22.77 -9.93 -2.30
N GLY A 181 -23.78 -9.23 -1.76
CA GLY A 181 -25.09 -9.77 -1.40
C GLY A 181 -25.34 -9.83 0.12
N GLU A 182 -26.51 -10.34 0.51
CA GLU A 182 -27.04 -10.28 1.90
C GLU A 182 -26.17 -10.96 2.98
N ALA A 183 -25.25 -11.84 2.57
CA ALA A 183 -24.31 -12.48 3.49
C ALA A 183 -23.14 -11.57 3.92
N TRP A 184 -23.07 -10.36 3.36
CA TRP A 184 -22.01 -9.38 3.60
C TRP A 184 -22.56 -8.12 4.23
N GLN A 185 -21.80 -7.56 5.18
CA GLN A 185 -22.15 -6.30 5.82
C GLN A 185 -20.91 -5.50 6.20
N VAL A 186 -21.10 -4.18 6.37
CA VAL A 186 -20.11 -3.30 6.99
C VAL A 186 -20.51 -3.07 8.44
N THR A 187 -19.55 -3.17 9.36
CA THR A 187 -19.76 -2.99 10.80
C THR A 187 -18.73 -2.02 11.36
N SER A 188 -19.09 -1.24 12.39
CA SER A 188 -18.11 -0.43 13.15
C SER A 188 -17.10 -1.35 13.82
N ALA A 189 -15.81 -1.03 13.71
CA ALA A 189 -14.76 -1.77 14.39
C ALA A 189 -14.78 -1.54 15.91
N GLU A 190 -15.09 -0.31 16.35
CA GLU A 190 -15.12 0.15 17.74
C GLU A 190 -16.18 -0.58 18.56
N GLU A 191 -17.36 -0.77 17.96
CA GLU A 191 -18.55 -1.37 18.57
C GLU A 191 -18.65 -2.89 18.33
N TYR A 192 -17.74 -3.47 17.53
CA TYR A 192 -17.86 -4.86 17.12
C TYR A 192 -17.68 -5.83 18.30
N VAL A 193 -18.66 -6.72 18.46
CA VAL A 193 -18.61 -7.86 19.37
C VAL A 193 -18.49 -9.13 18.54
N PRO A 194 -17.47 -9.98 18.77
CA PRO A 194 -17.29 -11.22 18.01
C PRO A 194 -18.52 -12.12 18.00
N ASP A 195 -19.06 -12.38 16.80
CA ASP A 195 -20.27 -13.17 16.57
C ASP A 195 -20.01 -14.53 15.89
N GLY A 196 -18.75 -14.82 15.56
CA GLY A 196 -18.30 -16.04 14.88
C GLY A 196 -18.29 -15.96 13.35
N GLN A 197 -18.69 -14.83 12.75
CA GLN A 197 -18.57 -14.60 11.31
C GLN A 197 -17.11 -14.44 10.88
N SER A 198 -16.86 -14.63 9.58
CA SER A 198 -15.58 -14.26 8.97
C SER A 198 -15.46 -12.73 8.92
N LEU A 199 -14.26 -12.20 9.12
CA LEU A 199 -14.02 -10.78 9.23
C LEU A 199 -13.00 -10.28 8.22
N TYR A 200 -13.34 -9.17 7.56
CA TYR A 200 -12.36 -8.33 6.89
C TYR A 200 -11.98 -7.16 7.80
N ARG A 201 -10.77 -7.16 8.34
CA ARG A 201 -10.23 -6.04 9.13
C ARG A 201 -9.92 -4.87 8.19
N PHE A 202 -10.65 -3.78 8.36
CA PHE A 202 -10.44 -2.53 7.64
C PHE A 202 -10.20 -1.37 8.63
N PHE A 203 -9.15 -1.53 9.42
CA PHE A 203 -8.59 -0.51 10.31
C PHE A 203 -7.10 -0.77 10.47
N GLU A 204 -6.32 0.29 10.69
CA GLU A 204 -4.87 0.21 10.85
C GLU A 204 -4.49 -0.25 12.26
N LEU A 205 -3.39 -1.00 12.40
CA LEU A 205 -3.03 -1.54 13.73
C LEU A 205 -2.51 -0.48 14.71
N PHE A 206 -2.13 0.72 14.25
CA PHE A 206 -1.79 1.81 15.16
C PHE A 206 -3.02 2.38 15.89
N ASP A 207 -4.21 2.25 15.30
CA ASP A 207 -5.50 2.73 15.83
C ASP A 207 -6.12 1.74 16.83
N TRP A 208 -5.33 0.76 17.31
CA TRP A 208 -5.82 -0.31 18.17
C TRP A 208 -6.44 0.19 19.48
N GLU A 209 -6.04 1.36 19.99
CA GLU A 209 -6.59 1.92 21.23
C GLU A 209 -8.07 2.30 21.11
N SER A 210 -8.51 2.67 19.90
CA SER A 210 -9.89 3.00 19.58
C SER A 210 -10.77 1.74 19.48
N ILE A 211 -10.16 0.57 19.22
CA ILE A 211 -10.88 -0.67 18.94
C ILE A 211 -10.99 -1.55 20.19
N SER A 212 -12.11 -1.44 20.90
CA SER A 212 -12.34 -2.11 22.19
C SER A 212 -12.14 -3.64 22.16
N SER A 213 -12.52 -4.29 21.07
CA SER A 213 -12.44 -5.75 20.89
C SER A 213 -11.10 -6.23 20.31
N VAL A 214 -10.15 -5.34 19.99
CA VAL A 214 -8.94 -5.67 19.21
C VAL A 214 -8.11 -6.81 19.80
N LYS A 215 -7.95 -6.85 21.13
CA LYS A 215 -7.18 -7.89 21.82
C LYS A 215 -7.88 -9.24 21.74
N ILE A 216 -9.21 -9.25 21.94
CA ILE A 216 -10.04 -10.45 21.83
C ILE A 216 -10.01 -10.98 20.39
N LEU A 217 -10.08 -10.09 19.39
CA LEU A 217 -9.97 -10.46 17.99
C LEU A 217 -8.60 -11.08 17.67
N ALA A 218 -7.52 -10.47 18.16
CA ALA A 218 -6.16 -10.94 17.91
C ALA A 218 -5.88 -12.29 18.60
N GLU A 219 -6.27 -12.44 19.85
CA GLU A 219 -6.16 -13.71 20.60
C GLU A 219 -7.02 -14.80 19.95
N GLY A 220 -8.28 -14.50 19.63
CA GLY A 220 -9.17 -15.44 18.96
C GLY A 220 -8.67 -15.85 17.58
N ALA A 221 -8.01 -14.96 16.84
CA ALA A 221 -7.35 -15.28 15.58
C ALA A 221 -6.15 -16.21 15.79
N ALA A 222 -5.30 -15.93 16.79
CA ALA A 222 -4.15 -16.77 17.13
C ALA A 222 -4.56 -18.17 17.61
N GLU A 223 -5.71 -18.30 18.26
CA GLU A 223 -6.29 -19.57 18.71
C GLU A 223 -7.08 -20.31 17.61
N GLY A 224 -7.25 -19.70 16.43
CA GLY A 224 -8.06 -20.25 15.33
C GLY A 224 -9.57 -20.24 15.57
N LYS A 225 -10.05 -19.49 16.59
CA LYS A 225 -11.47 -19.33 16.92
C LYS A 225 -12.16 -18.26 16.08
N ILE A 226 -11.40 -17.28 15.59
CA ILE A 226 -11.89 -16.15 14.78
C ILE A 226 -11.19 -16.18 13.42
N ARG A 227 -11.96 -16.13 12.34
CA ARG A 227 -11.43 -16.00 10.97
C ARG A 227 -11.39 -14.53 10.60
N ILE A 228 -10.18 -13.96 10.49
CA ILE A 228 -10.00 -12.54 10.18
C ILE A 228 -8.83 -12.31 9.24
N THR A 229 -9.03 -11.46 8.25
CA THR A 229 -7.99 -10.94 7.35
C THR A 229 -8.21 -9.45 7.14
N SER A 230 -7.22 -8.58 7.15
CA SER A 230 -5.79 -8.83 7.29
C SER A 230 -5.39 -9.17 8.73
N PRO A 231 -4.28 -9.92 8.93
CA PRO A 231 -3.89 -10.42 10.24
C PRO A 231 -3.34 -9.32 11.17
N PHE A 232 -3.30 -9.59 12.47
CA PHE A 232 -2.66 -8.75 13.49
C PHE A 232 -1.13 -8.92 13.47
N LYS A 233 -0.50 -8.49 12.38
CA LYS A 233 0.95 -8.58 12.15
C LYS A 233 1.49 -7.19 11.73
N PRO A 234 1.76 -6.28 12.68
CA PRO A 234 2.15 -4.91 12.36
C PRO A 234 3.44 -4.82 11.55
N HIS A 235 4.36 -5.78 11.68
CA HIS A 235 5.57 -5.80 10.85
C HIS A 235 5.27 -5.97 9.35
N LEU A 236 4.11 -6.50 8.94
CA LEU A 236 3.72 -6.61 7.52
C LEU A 236 3.03 -5.35 6.97
N GLU A 237 2.74 -4.37 7.83
CA GLU A 237 2.20 -3.05 7.47
C GLU A 237 3.31 -1.99 7.36
N ASP A 238 4.56 -2.37 7.69
CA ASP A 238 5.71 -1.45 7.72
C ASP A 238 6.45 -1.33 6.38
N LYS A 239 6.76 -0.09 6.01
CA LYS A 239 7.63 0.25 4.87
C LYS A 239 9.09 -0.14 5.10
N LEU A 240 9.51 -0.44 6.34
CA LEU A 240 10.86 -0.94 6.68
C LEU A 240 11.31 -2.08 5.76
N TRP A 241 10.40 -2.99 5.37
CA TRP A 241 10.75 -4.11 4.48
C TRP A 241 11.28 -3.67 3.12
N LEU A 242 10.88 -2.50 2.62
CA LEU A 242 11.39 -1.94 1.37
C LEU A 242 12.87 -1.55 1.50
N ALA A 243 13.29 -1.02 2.65
CA ALA A 243 14.70 -0.73 2.93
C ALA A 243 15.47 -2.02 3.25
N LEU A 244 14.90 -2.92 4.05
CA LEU A 244 15.52 -4.18 4.46
C LEU A 244 15.76 -5.16 3.31
N LEU A 245 14.99 -5.06 2.21
CA LEU A 245 15.25 -5.77 0.95
C LEU A 245 16.67 -5.51 0.41
N TRP A 246 17.21 -4.32 0.69
CA TRP A 246 18.52 -3.85 0.25
C TRP A 246 19.62 -4.02 1.30
N SER A 247 19.28 -4.43 2.53
CA SER A 247 20.24 -4.60 3.61
C SER A 247 21.31 -5.65 3.26
N PRO A 248 22.62 -5.29 3.30
CA PRO A 248 23.71 -6.24 3.08
C PRO A 248 23.67 -7.41 4.07
N ALA A 249 23.24 -7.17 5.31
CA ALA A 249 23.13 -8.19 6.36
C ALA A 249 22.09 -9.27 6.02
N LEU A 250 21.06 -8.93 5.25
CA LEU A 250 20.01 -9.86 4.83
C LEU A 250 20.23 -10.44 3.44
N LYS A 251 21.27 -10.03 2.70
CA LYS A 251 21.48 -10.42 1.29
C LYS A 251 21.41 -11.94 1.07
N LYS A 252 22.21 -12.71 1.80
CA LYS A 252 22.25 -14.18 1.67
C LYS A 252 20.93 -14.81 2.12
N ILE A 253 20.28 -14.23 3.14
CA ILE A 253 19.01 -14.74 3.66
C ILE A 253 17.92 -14.57 2.60
N TRP A 254 17.86 -13.41 1.93
CA TRP A 254 16.94 -13.19 0.81
C TRP A 254 17.18 -14.15 -0.35
N GLU A 255 18.44 -14.35 -0.74
CA GLU A 255 18.84 -15.29 -1.81
C GLU A 255 18.48 -16.75 -1.50
N GLN A 256 18.44 -17.12 -0.23
CA GLN A 256 18.03 -18.45 0.23
C GLN A 256 16.51 -18.60 0.39
N THR A 257 15.82 -17.52 0.74
CA THR A 257 14.38 -17.56 1.10
C THR A 257 13.48 -17.38 -0.12
N LEU A 258 13.88 -16.53 -1.07
CA LEU A 258 13.10 -16.23 -2.27
C LEU A 258 13.74 -16.88 -3.50
N ARG A 259 12.89 -17.30 -4.44
CA ARG A 259 13.36 -17.68 -5.78
C ARG A 259 14.10 -16.52 -6.41
N GLY A 260 15.23 -16.80 -7.08
CA GLY A 260 16.09 -15.75 -7.66
C GLY A 260 15.35 -14.78 -8.59
N SER A 261 14.43 -15.30 -9.42
CA SER A 261 13.58 -14.47 -10.30
C SER A 261 12.62 -13.56 -9.52
N HIS A 262 12.06 -14.02 -8.40
CA HIS A 262 11.18 -13.20 -7.56
C HIS A 262 11.99 -12.09 -6.88
N LEU A 263 13.16 -12.43 -6.32
CA LEU A 263 14.03 -11.44 -5.67
C LEU A 263 14.54 -10.38 -6.65
N GLN A 264 14.95 -10.79 -7.85
CA GLN A 264 15.33 -9.86 -8.91
C GLN A 264 14.17 -8.92 -9.25
N ARG A 265 12.97 -9.47 -9.45
CA ARG A 265 11.78 -8.69 -9.77
C ARG A 265 11.43 -7.66 -8.69
N LEU A 266 11.51 -8.05 -7.41
CA LEU A 266 11.30 -7.14 -6.29
C LEU A 266 12.33 -6.01 -6.29
N ARG A 267 13.61 -6.31 -6.56
CA ARG A 267 14.69 -5.31 -6.64
C ARG A 267 14.60 -4.38 -7.85
N GLU A 268 13.97 -4.81 -8.94
CA GLU A 268 13.64 -3.95 -10.08
C GLU A 268 12.52 -2.97 -9.74
N LEU A 269 11.55 -3.38 -8.90
CA LEU A 269 10.42 -2.57 -8.49
C LEU A 269 10.73 -1.60 -7.36
N VAL A 270 11.40 -2.08 -6.31
CA VAL A 270 11.62 -1.31 -5.07
C VAL A 270 12.89 -0.48 -5.22
N PRO A 271 12.81 0.87 -5.18
CA PRO A 271 14.02 1.69 -5.21
C PRO A 271 14.95 1.38 -4.03
N PHE A 272 16.25 1.61 -4.20
CA PHE A 272 17.20 1.38 -3.11
C PHE A 272 16.80 2.23 -1.89
N GLY A 273 16.88 1.65 -0.70
CA GLY A 273 16.48 2.31 0.53
C GLY A 273 17.37 1.95 1.71
N TRP A 274 17.29 2.77 2.74
CA TRP A 274 18.04 2.70 3.98
C TRP A 274 17.08 2.75 5.15
N VAL A 275 17.39 2.01 6.21
CA VAL A 275 16.82 2.27 7.53
C VAL A 275 17.56 3.48 8.10
N LEU A 276 16.84 4.45 8.67
CA LEU A 276 17.49 5.55 9.40
C LEU A 276 17.89 5.05 10.78
N ASP A 277 19.15 4.64 10.89
CA ASP A 277 19.78 4.22 12.12
C ASP A 277 20.73 5.33 12.62
N PRO A 278 20.51 5.93 13.80
CA PRO A 278 21.36 7.01 14.31
C PRO A 278 22.74 6.52 14.78
N GLU A 279 23.00 5.22 14.83
CA GLU A 279 24.28 4.68 15.28
C GLU A 279 25.44 5.17 14.38
N PRO A 280 26.51 5.77 14.97
CA PRO A 280 27.63 6.27 14.20
C PRO A 280 28.38 5.16 13.44
N LEU A 281 28.67 5.40 12.16
CA LEU A 281 29.49 4.48 11.38
C LEU A 281 30.98 4.59 11.78
N PRO A 282 31.76 3.49 11.66
CA PRO A 282 33.21 3.56 11.75
C PRO A 282 33.80 4.54 10.72
N PRO A 283 34.96 5.18 10.99
CA PRO A 283 35.55 6.20 10.09
C PRO A 283 35.88 5.75 8.66
N HIS A 284 35.92 4.45 8.40
CA HIS A 284 36.23 3.86 7.09
C HIS A 284 34.99 3.24 6.40
N ALA A 285 33.81 3.33 7.03
CA ALA A 285 32.56 2.85 6.46
C ALA A 285 31.81 3.99 5.76
N SER A 286 30.81 3.66 4.96
CA SER A 286 29.90 4.63 4.36
C SER A 286 28.49 4.09 4.30
N LEU A 287 27.51 5.00 4.29
CA LEU A 287 26.14 4.69 3.93
C LEU A 287 26.13 4.24 2.47
N PRO A 288 25.64 3.00 2.18
CA PRO A 288 25.74 2.44 0.84
C PRO A 288 25.14 3.36 -0.23
N ARG A 289 25.88 3.63 -1.31
CA ARG A 289 25.48 4.46 -2.46
C ARG A 289 25.23 5.95 -2.19
N LEU A 290 25.37 6.42 -0.95
CA LEU A 290 25.28 7.85 -0.63
C LEU A 290 26.66 8.51 -0.63
N ASP A 291 27.74 7.72 -0.62
CA ASP A 291 29.12 8.21 -0.49
C ASP A 291 29.32 9.16 0.71
N ALA A 292 28.53 8.94 1.77
CA ALA A 292 28.52 9.70 3.02
C ALA A 292 28.88 8.79 4.19
N ASN A 293 29.68 9.27 5.14
CA ASN A 293 30.04 8.54 6.36
C ASN A 293 28.99 8.69 7.48
N SER A 294 28.18 9.76 7.45
CA SER A 294 27.19 10.04 8.50
C SER A 294 25.91 10.63 7.93
N TRP A 295 24.83 10.61 8.72
CA TRP A 295 23.60 11.31 8.37
C TRP A 295 23.73 12.83 8.40
N ASP A 296 24.68 13.38 9.15
CA ASP A 296 24.99 14.81 9.14
C ASP A 296 25.54 15.26 7.78
N GLU A 297 26.36 14.42 7.13
CA GLU A 297 26.80 14.66 5.75
C GLU A 297 25.60 14.61 4.77
N VAL A 298 24.68 13.65 4.97
CA VAL A 298 23.43 13.55 4.17
C VAL A 298 22.52 14.77 4.38
N ALA A 299 22.47 15.33 5.59
CA ALA A 299 21.72 16.55 5.89
C ALA A 299 22.27 17.76 5.12
N GLN A 300 23.57 17.75 4.79
CA GLN A 300 24.25 18.81 4.04
C GLN A 300 24.22 18.62 2.51
N PHE A 301 23.57 17.56 2.01
CA PHE A 301 23.49 17.30 0.57
C PHE A 301 22.90 18.48 -0.21
N SER A 302 23.50 18.75 -1.36
CA SER A 302 22.97 19.70 -2.34
C SER A 302 21.60 19.22 -2.86
N GLN A 303 20.81 20.12 -3.43
CA GLN A 303 19.50 19.76 -4.01
C GLN A 303 19.60 18.63 -5.05
N LYS A 304 20.71 18.54 -5.79
CA LYS A 304 20.96 17.50 -6.78
C LYS A 304 21.19 16.12 -6.14
N ASP A 305 21.86 16.10 -4.99
CA ASP A 305 22.29 14.87 -4.32
C ASP A 305 21.19 14.29 -3.42
N ARG A 306 20.25 15.13 -2.96
CA ARG A 306 19.07 14.69 -2.19
C ARG A 306 17.85 14.35 -3.04
N LYS A 307 18.06 13.63 -4.16
CA LYS A 307 16.97 12.93 -4.88
C LYS A 307 16.50 11.70 -4.10
N LEU A 308 16.01 11.96 -2.89
CA LEU A 308 15.69 10.97 -1.86
C LEU A 308 14.31 11.28 -1.29
N VAL A 309 13.67 10.26 -0.72
CA VAL A 309 12.37 10.33 -0.08
C VAL A 309 12.52 9.79 1.34
N LEU A 310 12.32 10.67 2.32
CA LEU A 310 12.27 10.31 3.73
C LEU A 310 10.82 9.93 4.09
N LYS A 311 10.63 8.76 4.70
CA LYS A 311 9.32 8.22 5.03
C LYS A 311 9.31 7.65 6.44
N VAL A 312 8.26 7.91 7.20
CA VAL A 312 7.95 7.11 8.39
C VAL A 312 7.66 5.67 7.96
N SER A 313 8.10 4.67 8.73
CA SER A 313 7.95 3.26 8.36
C SER A 313 6.49 2.80 8.35
N GLY A 314 5.77 3.01 9.46
CA GLY A 314 4.47 2.40 9.72
C GLY A 314 4.08 2.53 11.20
N PHE A 315 2.93 1.99 11.59
CA PHE A 315 2.43 2.02 12.98
C PHE A 315 2.29 3.44 13.60
N HIS A 316 1.94 4.45 12.79
CA HIS A 316 1.73 5.83 13.25
C HIS A 316 0.66 6.52 12.40
N GLU A 317 -0.12 7.43 12.98
CA GLU A 317 -1.18 8.18 12.28
C GLU A 317 -0.66 8.93 11.02
N THR A 318 0.58 9.42 11.07
CA THR A 318 1.20 10.13 9.93
C THR A 318 1.77 9.20 8.86
N ALA A 319 1.78 7.88 9.08
CA ALA A 319 2.25 6.89 8.11
C ALA A 319 1.29 6.69 6.93
N TRP A 320 0.06 7.16 7.07
CA TRP A 320 -0.96 7.22 6.04
C TRP A 320 -1.13 8.65 5.47
N GLY A 321 -1.65 8.76 4.24
CA GLY A 321 -2.06 10.04 3.66
C GLY A 321 -0.92 10.99 3.28
N SER A 322 0.30 10.49 3.04
CA SER A 322 1.48 11.28 2.65
C SER A 322 1.99 12.34 3.66
N ARG A 323 1.47 12.32 4.91
CA ARG A 323 1.85 13.25 5.99
C ARG A 323 3.29 13.04 6.46
N GLY A 324 3.73 11.78 6.58
CA GLY A 324 5.09 11.39 6.95
C GLY A 324 6.02 11.14 5.76
N VAL A 325 5.78 11.76 4.60
CA VAL A 325 6.61 11.57 3.38
C VAL A 325 7.22 12.91 2.97
N PHE A 326 8.54 12.97 2.84
CA PHE A 326 9.28 14.19 2.49
C PHE A 326 10.23 13.94 1.31
N ILE A 327 10.12 14.76 0.26
CA ILE A 327 10.94 14.63 -0.95
C ILE A 327 12.10 15.61 -0.84
N GLY A 328 13.33 15.13 -0.64
CA GLY A 328 14.46 15.98 -0.25
C GLY A 328 14.74 17.13 -1.20
N HIS A 329 14.71 16.88 -2.51
CA HIS A 329 15.00 17.89 -3.52
C HIS A 329 13.86 18.93 -3.73
N ASP A 330 12.70 18.74 -3.10
CA ASP A 330 11.62 19.75 -3.05
C ASP A 330 11.74 20.68 -1.84
N LEU A 331 12.49 20.28 -0.82
CA LEU A 331 12.67 21.05 0.40
C LEU A 331 13.84 22.03 0.28
N SER A 332 13.81 23.10 1.07
CA SER A 332 14.99 23.93 1.31
C SER A 332 16.10 23.12 2.02
N ALA A 333 17.35 23.59 2.00
CA ALA A 333 18.43 22.87 2.68
C ALA A 333 18.22 22.76 4.20
N ASN A 334 17.77 23.85 4.83
CA ASN A 334 17.46 23.86 6.25
C ASN A 334 16.30 22.91 6.57
N GLU A 335 15.22 22.98 5.80
CA GLU A 335 14.07 22.10 6.04
C GLU A 335 14.41 20.62 5.82
N TRP A 336 15.22 20.28 4.80
CA TRP A 336 15.71 18.92 4.62
C TRP A 336 16.50 18.43 5.84
N SER A 337 17.45 19.23 6.31
CA SER A 337 18.26 18.93 7.49
C SER A 337 17.38 18.74 8.73
N ASP A 338 16.48 19.68 9.01
CA ASP A 338 15.61 19.64 10.18
C ASP A 338 14.72 18.38 10.19
N ARG A 339 14.16 18.02 9.02
CA ARG A 339 13.34 16.81 8.88
C ARG A 339 14.14 15.54 9.08
N LEU A 340 15.35 15.46 8.52
CA LEU A 340 16.22 14.30 8.68
C LEU A 340 16.65 14.13 10.14
N GLN A 341 17.05 15.21 10.82
CA GLN A 341 17.42 15.18 12.23
C GLN A 341 16.23 14.83 13.13
N THR A 342 15.04 15.33 12.83
CA THR A 342 13.81 14.94 13.54
C THR A 342 13.55 13.45 13.40
N ALA A 343 13.65 12.90 12.17
CA ALA A 343 13.46 11.47 11.93
C ALA A 343 14.48 10.60 12.66
N LEU A 344 15.75 11.02 12.69
CA LEU A 344 16.80 10.32 13.45
C LEU A 344 16.54 10.36 14.96
N GLY A 345 16.12 11.51 15.48
CA GLY A 345 15.76 11.67 16.90
C GLY A 345 14.53 10.86 17.32
N GLN A 346 13.65 10.52 16.39
CA GLN A 346 12.46 9.70 16.61
C GLN A 346 12.68 8.20 16.35
N SER A 347 13.82 7.81 15.77
CA SER A 347 14.03 6.44 15.26
C SER A 347 13.77 5.33 16.27
N SER A 348 14.09 5.54 17.56
CA SER A 348 13.87 4.56 18.63
C SER A 348 12.41 4.37 19.06
N GLU A 349 11.54 5.33 18.74
CA GLU A 349 10.10 5.27 19.02
C GLU A 349 9.31 4.94 17.75
N GLN A 350 9.80 5.45 16.62
CA GLN A 350 9.15 5.38 15.34
C GLN A 350 10.21 5.20 14.25
N PRO A 351 10.36 4.00 13.68
CA PRO A 351 11.34 3.78 12.62
C PRO A 351 11.05 4.63 11.38
N TRP A 352 12.11 5.12 10.75
CA TRP A 352 12.07 5.85 9.49
C TRP A 352 12.91 5.15 8.42
N ILE A 353 12.54 5.36 7.17
CA ILE A 353 13.33 4.93 6.01
C ILE A 353 13.68 6.11 5.11
N LEU A 354 14.83 5.99 4.46
CA LEU A 354 15.21 6.81 3.32
C LEU A 354 15.11 5.94 2.08
N GLN A 355 14.68 6.50 0.96
CA GLN A 355 14.58 5.76 -0.30
C GLN A 355 14.97 6.65 -1.48
N GLU A 356 15.60 6.07 -2.49
CA GLU A 356 15.85 6.75 -3.77
C GLU A 356 14.54 7.28 -4.35
N PHE A 357 14.51 8.55 -4.74
CA PHE A 357 13.38 9.11 -5.47
C PHE A 357 13.40 8.61 -6.92
N ARG A 358 12.26 8.08 -7.38
CA ARG A 358 12.04 7.72 -8.79
C ARG A 358 11.03 8.67 -9.39
N GLU A 359 11.44 9.31 -10.49
CA GLU A 359 10.58 10.24 -11.19
C GLU A 359 9.54 9.49 -12.04
N GLY A 360 8.25 9.78 -11.81
CA GLY A 360 7.18 9.23 -12.65
C GLY A 360 7.22 9.81 -14.06
N ARG A 361 6.91 9.06 -15.10
CA ARG A 361 6.87 9.62 -16.47
C ARG A 361 5.71 10.60 -16.62
N ARG A 362 5.88 11.56 -17.52
CA ARG A 362 4.80 12.48 -17.90
C ARG A 362 3.91 11.80 -18.93
N ILE A 363 2.61 11.96 -18.77
CA ILE A 363 1.59 11.48 -19.72
C ILE A 363 0.61 12.60 -20.03
N GLU A 364 -0.13 12.42 -21.13
CA GLU A 364 -1.33 13.20 -21.42
C GLU A 364 -2.56 12.33 -21.20
N HIS A 365 -3.57 12.89 -20.54
CA HIS A 365 -4.84 12.20 -20.30
C HIS A 365 -6.01 13.17 -20.49
N PRO A 366 -7.10 12.77 -21.18
CA PRO A 366 -8.30 13.58 -21.26
C PRO A 366 -8.98 13.68 -19.89
N VAL A 367 -9.52 14.84 -19.56
CA VAL A 367 -10.19 15.12 -18.29
C VAL A 367 -11.39 16.00 -18.54
N PHE A 368 -12.49 15.75 -17.83
CA PHE A 368 -13.63 16.64 -17.86
C PHE A 368 -13.36 17.95 -17.14
N ARG A 369 -13.82 19.05 -17.74
CA ARG A 369 -14.09 20.32 -17.08
C ARG A 369 -15.48 20.29 -16.45
N GLU A 370 -15.77 21.27 -15.60
CA GLU A 370 -17.06 21.37 -14.92
C GLU A 370 -18.26 21.50 -15.88
N ASP A 371 -18.05 22.11 -17.05
CA ASP A 371 -19.04 22.29 -18.11
C ASP A 371 -19.24 21.04 -18.99
N GLY A 372 -18.53 19.94 -18.69
CA GLY A 372 -18.56 18.70 -19.48
C GLY A 372 -17.67 18.70 -20.71
N SER A 373 -16.99 19.81 -21.03
CA SER A 373 -15.95 19.81 -22.08
C SER A 373 -14.73 19.02 -21.64
N VAL A 374 -13.96 18.50 -22.61
CA VAL A 374 -12.77 17.69 -22.34
C VAL A 374 -11.51 18.53 -22.58
N GLU A 375 -10.54 18.38 -21.70
CA GLU A 375 -9.20 18.94 -21.84
C GLU A 375 -8.12 17.88 -21.71
N MET A 376 -7.00 18.06 -22.41
CA MET A 376 -5.82 17.21 -22.23
C MET A 376 -4.99 17.75 -21.07
N MET A 377 -4.84 16.93 -20.02
CA MET A 377 -4.02 17.26 -18.86
C MET A 377 -2.69 16.52 -18.92
N GLN A 378 -1.60 17.26 -18.72
CA GLN A 378 -0.28 16.70 -18.46
C GLN A 378 -0.21 16.23 -17.01
N GLY A 379 0.11 14.95 -16.80
CA GLY A 379 0.09 14.35 -15.47
C GLY A 379 1.16 13.29 -15.23
N ARG A 380 1.18 12.79 -14.01
CA ARG A 380 1.95 11.62 -13.57
C ARG A 380 0.99 10.60 -12.96
N VAL A 381 1.35 9.32 -13.04
CA VAL A 381 0.45 8.22 -12.69
C VAL A 381 1.01 7.36 -11.57
N ARG A 382 0.17 7.09 -10.57
CA ARG A 382 0.31 5.98 -9.64
C ARG A 382 -0.70 4.90 -10.02
N LEU A 383 -0.23 3.69 -10.20
CA LEU A 383 -1.03 2.50 -10.47
C LEU A 383 -1.14 1.67 -9.19
N CYS A 384 -2.36 1.31 -8.85
CA CYS A 384 -2.68 0.48 -7.71
C CYS A 384 -3.37 -0.80 -8.22
N PRO A 385 -2.61 -1.80 -8.69
CA PRO A 385 -3.16 -3.11 -9.01
C PRO A 385 -3.58 -3.83 -7.72
N TYR A 386 -4.75 -4.46 -7.72
CA TYR A 386 -5.25 -5.24 -6.61
C TYR A 386 -5.08 -6.72 -6.90
N PHE A 387 -4.46 -7.43 -5.95
CA PHE A 387 -4.38 -8.88 -5.96
C PHE A 387 -5.07 -9.47 -4.75
N PHE A 388 -5.80 -10.55 -4.98
CA PHE A 388 -6.59 -11.25 -3.97
C PHE A 388 -6.06 -12.67 -3.80
N THR A 389 -5.76 -13.04 -2.57
CA THR A 389 -5.30 -14.38 -2.21
C THR A 389 -6.45 -15.17 -1.58
N ASN A 390 -6.88 -16.24 -2.24
CA ASN A 390 -7.96 -17.10 -1.77
C ASN A 390 -7.51 -18.06 -0.64
N ASP A 391 -8.44 -18.85 -0.09
CA ASP A 391 -8.15 -19.82 0.98
C ASP A 391 -7.14 -20.91 0.56
N ALA A 392 -7.05 -21.20 -0.74
CA ALA A 392 -6.07 -22.13 -1.29
C ALA A 392 -4.66 -21.52 -1.43
N GLY A 393 -4.50 -20.22 -1.13
CA GLY A 393 -3.24 -19.50 -1.26
C GLY A 393 -2.91 -19.07 -2.70
N GLU A 394 -3.89 -19.10 -3.61
CA GLU A 394 -3.74 -18.62 -4.98
C GLU A 394 -3.99 -17.12 -5.04
N THR A 395 -3.02 -16.39 -5.58
CA THR A 395 -3.06 -14.92 -5.69
C THR A 395 -3.41 -14.52 -7.12
N ASN A 396 -4.57 -13.88 -7.30
CA ASN A 396 -5.10 -13.48 -8.60
C ASN A 396 -5.24 -11.97 -8.72
N PHE A 397 -5.03 -11.44 -9.92
CA PHE A 397 -5.24 -10.02 -10.25
C PHE A 397 -6.73 -9.74 -10.40
N GLY A 398 -7.26 -8.74 -9.69
CA GLY A 398 -8.67 -8.35 -9.78
C GLY A 398 -8.94 -7.07 -10.57
N GLY A 399 -7.99 -6.14 -10.63
CA GLY A 399 -8.14 -4.87 -11.34
C GLY A 399 -7.03 -3.88 -11.00
N CYS A 400 -7.02 -2.72 -11.65
CA CYS A 400 -6.03 -1.67 -11.38
C CYS A 400 -6.66 -0.28 -11.41
N LEU A 401 -6.50 0.45 -10.32
CA LEU A 401 -6.88 1.86 -10.22
C LEU A 401 -5.69 2.73 -10.59
N ALA A 402 -5.86 3.61 -11.57
CA ALA A 402 -4.91 4.66 -11.86
C ALA A 402 -5.32 5.95 -11.13
N THR A 403 -4.39 6.52 -10.38
CA THR A 403 -4.47 7.89 -9.88
C THR A 403 -3.57 8.77 -10.72
N ILE A 404 -4.15 9.72 -11.45
CA ILE A 404 -3.41 10.69 -12.27
C ILE A 404 -3.48 12.05 -11.57
N VAL A 405 -2.33 12.68 -11.36
CA VAL A 405 -2.25 14.04 -10.78
C VAL A 405 -1.56 14.98 -11.75
N PRO A 406 -1.78 16.31 -11.65
CA PRO A 406 -1.06 17.30 -12.42
C PRO A 406 0.47 17.10 -12.36
N ALA A 407 1.18 17.35 -13.48
CA ALA A 407 2.59 16.97 -13.63
C ALA A 407 3.57 17.70 -12.69
N ASP A 408 3.17 18.83 -12.11
CA ASP A 408 3.87 19.59 -11.08
C ASP A 408 3.80 18.92 -9.69
N LYS A 409 2.82 18.02 -9.48
CA LYS A 409 2.70 17.23 -8.25
C LYS A 409 3.64 16.02 -8.31
N LYS A 410 4.44 15.86 -7.26
CA LYS A 410 5.36 14.72 -7.07
C LYS A 410 4.85 13.68 -6.08
N LYS A 411 4.02 14.10 -5.11
CA LYS A 411 3.22 13.18 -4.29
C LYS A 411 1.94 12.83 -5.05
N ILE A 412 1.76 11.56 -5.35
CA ILE A 412 0.59 11.06 -6.08
C ILE A 412 -0.29 10.31 -5.09
N HIS A 413 -1.23 11.01 -4.45
CA HIS A 413 -2.26 10.42 -3.59
C HIS A 413 -3.63 10.95 -3.98
N GLY A 414 -4.70 10.35 -3.45
CA GLY A 414 -6.06 10.86 -3.60
C GLY A 414 -6.12 12.30 -3.08
N MET A 415 -6.30 13.24 -4.00
CA MET A 415 -6.52 14.67 -3.76
C MET A 415 -7.73 15.07 -4.58
N SER A 416 -8.35 16.22 -4.26
CA SER A 416 -9.41 16.85 -5.07
C SER A 416 -9.07 16.94 -6.56
N ASP A 417 -7.78 17.14 -6.84
CA ASP A 417 -7.26 17.35 -8.20
C ASP A 417 -6.87 16.04 -8.91
N GLY A 418 -6.91 14.92 -8.19
CA GLY A 418 -6.60 13.60 -8.72
C GLY A 418 -7.70 13.10 -9.66
N ILE A 419 -7.31 12.35 -10.68
CA ILE A 419 -8.22 11.65 -11.58
C ILE A 419 -8.13 10.17 -11.25
N LEU A 420 -9.28 9.57 -10.99
CA LEU A 420 -9.40 8.14 -10.70
C LEU A 420 -10.07 7.45 -11.88
N VAL A 421 -9.34 6.54 -12.52
CA VAL A 421 -9.83 5.79 -13.67
C VAL A 421 -9.34 4.33 -13.62
N PRO A 422 -10.09 3.39 -14.20
CA PRO A 422 -9.57 2.04 -14.39
C PRO A 422 -8.50 2.04 -15.50
N CYS A 423 -7.77 0.94 -15.60
CA CYS A 423 -6.77 0.76 -16.66
C CYS A 423 -7.27 -0.12 -17.80
N VAL A 424 -6.80 0.14 -19.02
CA VAL A 424 -6.98 -0.71 -20.20
C VAL A 424 -5.64 -0.95 -20.89
N ILE A 425 -5.57 -1.98 -21.73
CA ILE A 425 -4.43 -2.12 -22.66
C ILE A 425 -4.66 -1.15 -23.83
N GLY A 426 -3.73 -0.21 -24.01
CA GLY A 426 -3.69 0.64 -25.19
C GLY A 426 -3.17 -0.12 -26.42
N ASP A 427 -3.60 0.35 -27.59
CA ASP A 427 -3.16 -0.17 -28.90
C ASP A 427 -1.65 -0.01 -29.15
#